data_AF-B9IY51-F1
#
_entry.id   AF-B9IY51-F1
#
_cell.length_a   1.000
_cell.length_b   1.000
_cell.length_c   1.000
_cell.angle_alpha   90.00
_cell.angle_beta   90.00
_cell.angle_gamma   90.00
#
_symmetry.space_group_name_H-M   'P 1'
#
loop_
_entity.id
_entity.type
_entity.pdbx_description
1 polymer ?
#
loop_
_entity_poly.entity_id
_entity_poly.type
_entity_poly.pdbx_seq_one_letter_code
_entity_poly.pdbx_strand_id
1 'polypeptide(L)'
;MEQKQHRKESVIHLMYRLVMIIFGAACAAVAIELFLMPNKIIDGGIIGISLILDYLTPNIWVVKFLYFSRYSQYPIYVFGL
;
A
#
# COMPACT_ATOMS: atom_id res chain seq x y z
N MET A 1 -48.39 13.20 -1.38
CA MET A 1 -47.44 12.12 -1.03
C MET A 1 -46.41 12.06 -2.15
N GLU A 2 -45.35 12.87 -2.08
CA GLU A 2 -44.30 12.88 -3.10
C GLU A 2 -43.39 11.67 -2.90
N GLN A 3 -43.50 10.71 -3.81
CA GLN A 3 -42.62 9.55 -3.88
C GLN A 3 -41.24 10.04 -4.30
N LYS A 4 -40.29 10.06 -3.36
CA LYS A 4 -38.88 10.41 -3.58
C LYS A 4 -38.27 9.30 -4.44
N GLN A 5 -38.41 9.43 -5.75
CA GLN A 5 -37.95 8.47 -6.74
C GLN A 5 -36.43 8.41 -6.71
N HIS A 6 -35.89 7.43 -5.98
CA HIS A 6 -34.47 7.13 -5.94
C HIS A 6 -34.06 6.65 -7.34
N ARG A 7 -33.74 7.61 -8.21
CA ARG A 7 -33.22 7.37 -9.56
C ARG A 7 -32.00 6.47 -9.38
N LYS A 8 -32.03 5.27 -9.97
CA LYS A 8 -30.84 4.40 -10.01
C LYS A 8 -29.77 5.20 -10.73
N GLU A 9 -28.73 5.60 -10.00
CA GLU A 9 -27.52 6.17 -10.59
C GLU A 9 -27.06 5.22 -11.69
N SER A 10 -26.82 5.75 -12.89
CA SER A 10 -26.36 4.92 -14.00
C SER A 10 -25.02 4.30 -13.63
N VAL A 11 -24.87 3.00 -13.85
CA VAL A 11 -23.61 2.26 -13.66
C VAL A 11 -22.43 2.94 -14.37
N ILE A 12 -22.71 3.64 -15.47
CA ILE A 12 -21.74 4.44 -16.23
C ILE A 12 -21.21 5.62 -15.39
N HIS A 13 -22.08 6.28 -14.62
CA HIS A 13 -21.68 7.40 -13.76
C HIS A 13 -20.83 6.93 -12.58
N LEU A 14 -21.14 5.75 -12.04
CA LEU A 14 -20.35 5.12 -10.98
C LEU A 14 -18.96 4.70 -11.50
N MET A 15 -18.89 4.09 -12.68
CA MET A 15 -17.61 3.75 -13.33
C MET A 15 -16.75 4.99 -13.57
N TYR A 16 -17.32 6.05 -14.15
CA TYR A 16 -16.58 7.29 -14.39
C TYR A 16 -16.03 7.87 -13.08
N ARG A 17 -16.84 7.89 -12.02
CA ARG A 17 -16.42 8.35 -10.69
C ARG A 17 -15.27 7.52 -10.14
N LEU A 18 -15.33 6.19 -10.24
CA LEU A 18 -14.26 5.32 -9.77
C LEU A 18 -12.94 5.57 -10.52
N VAL A 19 -12.99 5.71 -11.84
CA VAL A 19 -11.80 6.01 -12.65
C VAL A 19 -11.17 7.32 -12.21
N MET A 20 -11.97 8.36 -11.99
CA MET A 20 -11.49 9.66 -11.53
C MET A 20 -10.89 9.59 -10.11
N ILE A 21 -11.48 8.81 -9.20
CA ILE A 21 -10.94 8.60 -7.84
C ILE A 21 -9.60 7.86 -7.89
N ILE A 22 -9.51 6.78 -8.67
CA ILE A 22 -8.26 6.00 -8.80
C ILE A 22 -7.16 6.88 -9.39
N PHE A 23 -7.48 7.66 -10.43
CA PHE A 23 -6.52 8.57 -11.04
C PHE A 23 -6.05 9.65 -10.05
N GLY A 24 -6.98 10.28 -9.33
CA GLY A 24 -6.63 11.27 -8.30
C GLY A 24 -5.80 10.67 -7.16
N ALA A 25 -6.15 9.48 -6.69
CA ALA A 25 -5.41 8.76 -5.65
C ALA A 25 -4.00 8.37 -6.11
N ALA A 26 -3.84 7.94 -7.36
CA ALA A 26 -2.53 7.63 -7.94
C ALA A 26 -1.64 8.89 -8.03
N CYS A 27 -2.19 10.01 -8.52
CA CYS A 27 -1.47 11.29 -8.55
C CYS A 27 -1.07 11.75 -7.13
N ALA A 28 -1.95 11.59 -6.14
CA ALA A 28 -1.66 11.92 -4.75
C ALA A 28 -0.55 11.03 -4.17
N ALA A 29 -0.58 9.72 -4.43
CA ALA A 29 0.46 8.79 -3.99
C ALA A 29 1.84 9.15 -4.57
N VAL A 30 1.90 9.45 -5.87
CA VAL A 30 3.14 9.87 -6.55
C VAL A 30 3.66 11.19 -5.98
N ALA A 31 2.77 12.16 -5.70
CA ALA A 31 3.17 13.40 -5.07
C ALA A 31 3.74 13.16 -3.65
N ILE A 32 3.12 12.27 -2.87
CA ILE A 32 3.62 11.91 -1.53
C ILE A 32 5.01 11.28 -1.62
N GLU A 33 5.21 10.33 -2.53
CA GLU A 33 6.50 9.66 -2.70
C GLU A 33 7.59 10.63 -3.17
N LEU A 34 7.30 11.48 -4.15
CA LEU A 34 8.31 12.39 -4.72
C LEU A 34 8.58 13.64 -3.87
N PHE A 35 7.63 14.07 -3.04
CA PHE A 35 7.82 15.26 -2.20
C PHE A 35 8.14 14.92 -0.75
N LEU A 36 7.46 13.95 -0.14
CA LEU A 36 7.59 13.70 1.31
C LEU A 36 8.71 12.71 1.63
N MET A 37 8.88 11.66 0.82
CA MET A 37 9.93 10.66 1.03
C MET A 37 11.35 11.27 0.95
N PRO A 38 11.74 12.04 -0.09
CA PRO A 38 13.11 12.56 -0.19
C PRO A 38 13.38 13.70 0.79
N ASN A 39 12.37 14.51 1.11
CA ASN A 39 12.52 15.61 2.06
C ASN A 39 12.37 15.17 3.52
N LYS A 40 12.13 13.86 3.78
CA LYS A 40 11.89 13.29 5.11
C LYS A 40 10.80 14.03 5.89
N ILE A 41 9.77 14.48 5.17
CA ILE A 41 8.65 15.21 5.75
C ILE A 41 7.58 14.18 6.11
N ILE A 42 7.22 14.14 7.39
CA ILE A 42 6.21 13.21 7.90
C ILE A 42 4.86 13.91 7.84
N ASP A 43 3.98 13.44 6.95
CA ASP A 43 2.57 13.84 6.97
C ASP A 43 1.86 13.29 8.22
N GLY A 44 0.75 13.89 8.62
CA GLY A 44 -0.13 13.31 9.63
C GLY A 44 -0.86 12.06 9.12
N GLY A 45 -1.23 11.15 10.03
CA GLY A 45 -2.10 10.02 9.71
C GLY A 45 -1.37 8.76 9.20
N ILE A 46 -2.06 7.97 8.36
CA ILE A 46 -1.60 6.61 7.99
C ILE A 46 -0.33 6.61 7.13
N ILE A 47 -0.13 7.65 6.32
CA ILE A 47 1.06 7.82 5.47
C ILE A 47 2.28 8.13 6.34
N GLY A 48 2.14 9.03 7.31
CA GLY A 48 3.21 9.36 8.26
C GLY A 48 3.63 8.19 9.13
N ILE A 49 2.67 7.44 9.66
CA ILE A 49 2.94 6.24 10.44
C ILE A 49 3.72 5.21 9.59
N SER A 50 3.36 5.05 8.32
CA SER A 50 4.04 4.12 7.40
C SER A 50 5.48 4.55 7.11
N LEU A 51 5.73 5.85 6.91
CA LEU A 51 7.08 6.40 6.71
C LEU A 51 7.97 6.30 7.96
N ILE A 52 7.40 6.53 9.15
CA ILE A 52 8.12 6.33 10.42
C ILE A 52 8.47 4.86 10.62
N LEU A 53 7.52 3.95 10.33
CA LEU A 53 7.75 2.51 10.44
C LEU A 53 8.84 2.04 9.48
N ASP A 54 8.85 2.54 8.25
CA ASP A 54 9.88 2.26 7.25
C ASP A 54 11.27 2.76 7.70
N TYR A 55 11.33 3.94 8.34
CA TYR A 55 12.58 4.49 8.88
C TYR A 55 13.11 3.72 10.10
N LEU A 56 12.23 3.29 11.01
CA LEU A 56 12.59 2.54 12.22
C LEU A 56 12.79 1.05 11.95
N THR A 57 12.13 0.52 10.92
CA THR A 57 12.14 -0.89 10.54
C THR A 57 12.56 -1.03 9.07
N PRO A 58 13.75 -0.55 8.68
CA PRO A 58 14.23 -0.65 7.29
C PRO A 58 14.40 -2.11 6.84
N ASN A 59 14.28 -3.04 7.78
CA ASN A 59 14.38 -4.48 7.60
C ASN A 59 13.11 -5.13 8.15
N ILE A 60 12.25 -5.70 7.29
CA ILE A 60 11.46 -6.94 7.49
C ILE A 60 10.10 -6.82 6.78
N TRP A 61 9.84 -7.60 5.74
CA TRP A 61 9.29 -8.95 5.94
C TRP A 61 9.82 -10.00 4.95
N VAL A 62 10.05 -9.59 3.70
CA VAL A 62 10.52 -10.48 2.62
C VAL A 62 11.92 -11.05 2.91
N VAL A 63 12.82 -10.25 3.48
CA VAL A 63 14.19 -10.65 3.82
C VAL A 63 14.26 -11.68 4.96
N LYS A 64 13.37 -11.61 5.97
CA LYS A 64 13.27 -12.65 7.02
C LYS A 64 12.68 -13.94 6.48
N PHE A 65 11.69 -13.84 5.59
CA PHE A 65 11.10 -15.02 4.95
C PHE A 65 12.11 -15.79 4.11
N LEU A 66 12.97 -15.10 3.36
CA LEU A 66 14.03 -15.71 2.56
C LEU A 66 15.17 -16.28 3.43
N TYR A 67 15.59 -15.58 4.48
CA TYR A 67 16.55 -16.14 5.44
C TYR A 67 16.00 -17.37 6.16
N PHE A 68 14.72 -17.38 6.56
CA PHE A 68 14.05 -18.54 7.13
C PHE A 68 13.94 -19.71 6.14
N SER A 69 13.57 -19.42 4.89
CA SER A 69 13.48 -20.41 3.83
C SER A 69 14.84 -21.06 3.53
N ARG A 70 15.93 -20.28 3.57
CA ARG A 70 17.31 -20.78 3.46
C ARG A 70 17.81 -21.47 4.72
N TYR A 71 17.39 -21.02 5.90
CA TYR A 71 17.83 -21.61 7.16
C TYR A 71 17.20 -22.98 7.42
N SER A 72 15.95 -23.17 6.99
CA SER A 72 15.23 -24.43 7.11
C SER A 72 15.80 -25.56 6.25
N GLN A 73 16.54 -25.23 5.19
CA GLN A 73 17.17 -26.22 4.31
C GLN A 73 18.62 -26.54 4.69
N TYR A 74 19.31 -25.70 5.50
CA TYR A 74 20.67 -25.99 6.00
C TYR A 74 20.84 -27.34 6.72
N PRO A 75 19.93 -27.82 7.59
CA PRO A 75 20.12 -29.12 8.22
C PRO A 75 20.11 -30.27 7.19
N ILE A 76 19.38 -30.12 6.08
CA ILE A 76 19.32 -31.15 5.02
C ILE A 76 20.67 -31.23 4.29
N TYR A 77 21.34 -30.10 4.06
CA TYR A 77 22.69 -30.07 3.46
C TYR A 77 23.80 -30.56 4.42
N VAL A 78 23.61 -30.43 5.73
CA VAL A 78 24.59 -30.84 6.75
C VAL A 78 24.47 -32.32 7.10
N PHE A 79 23.26 -32.89 7.10
CA PHE A 79 23.02 -34.30 7.41
C PHE A 79 23.04 -35.23 6.18
N GLY A 80 23.24 -34.68 4.98
CA GLY A 80 23.66 -35.42 3.78
C GLY A 80 22.72 -36.55 3.34
N LEU A 81 21.72 -36.21 2.54
CA LEU A 81 21.42 -37.01 1.35
C LEU A 81 22.41 -36.64 0.25
#